data_AF-A0A251XGG5-F1
#
_entry.id   AF-A0A251XGG5-F1
#
_cell.length_a   1.000
_cell.length_b   1.000
_cell.length_c   1.000
_cell.angle_alpha   90.00
_cell.angle_beta   90.00
_cell.angle_gamma   90.00
#
_symmetry.space_group_name_H-M   'P 1'
#
loop_
_entity.id
_entity.type
_entity.pdbx_description
1 polymer ?
#
loop_
_entity_poly.entity_id
_entity_poly.type
_entity_poly.pdbx_seq_one_letter_code
_entity_poly.pdbx_strand_id
1 'polypeptide(L)'
;MGPSAARRPPLFEKLCLEGFQAGLSWITILRKRPRFREVFHGFDVDAVAAMDDGDVERLMGDAGIIRNRAKILAAAGNARAVRALVDAHGTAPSTG
;
A
#
# COMPACT_ATOMS: atom_id res chain seq x y z
N MET A 1 -8.22 -10.02 -30.85
CA MET A 1 -9.07 -9.91 -29.64
C MET A 1 -8.62 -11.00 -28.67
N GLY A 2 -7.56 -10.75 -27.90
CA GLY A 2 -7.09 -11.66 -26.84
C GLY A 2 -7.63 -11.19 -25.48
N PRO A 3 -7.83 -12.08 -24.50
CA PRO A 3 -8.44 -11.72 -23.24
C PRO A 3 -7.58 -10.65 -22.55
N SER A 4 -8.18 -9.47 -22.37
CA SER A 4 -7.63 -8.36 -21.59
C SER A 4 -7.09 -8.92 -20.29
N ALA A 5 -5.78 -8.80 -20.07
CA ALA A 5 -5.19 -9.03 -18.76
C ALA A 5 -6.00 -8.20 -17.76
N ALA A 6 -6.83 -8.87 -16.95
CA ALA A 6 -7.51 -8.23 -15.84
C ALA A 6 -6.38 -7.58 -15.05
N ARG A 7 -6.32 -6.25 -15.09
CA ARG A 7 -5.21 -5.46 -14.57
C ARG A 7 -5.25 -5.63 -13.06
N ARG A 8 -4.63 -6.72 -12.57
CA ARG A 8 -4.56 -7.05 -11.15
C ARG A 8 -3.99 -5.81 -10.48
N PRO A 9 -4.59 -5.33 -9.38
CA PRO A 9 -4.01 -4.23 -8.66
C PRO A 9 -2.55 -4.55 -8.33
N PRO A 10 -1.67 -3.54 -8.30
CA PRO A 10 -0.28 -3.73 -7.92
C PRO A 10 -0.21 -4.57 -6.65
N LEU A 11 0.66 -5.58 -6.62
CA LEU A 11 0.70 -6.57 -5.53
C LEU A 11 0.77 -5.92 -4.15
N PHE A 12 1.48 -4.80 -4.05
CA PHE A 12 1.61 -4.01 -2.82
C PHE A 12 0.29 -3.41 -2.33
N GLU A 13 -0.55 -2.88 -3.24
CA GLU A 13 -1.90 -2.41 -2.89
C GLU A 13 -2.70 -3.55 -2.26
N LYS A 14 -2.72 -4.73 -2.90
CA LYS A 14 -3.48 -5.87 -2.40
C LYS A 14 -2.98 -6.31 -1.02
N LEU A 15 -1.67 -6.42 -0.83
CA LEU A 15 -1.04 -6.78 0.45
C LEU A 15 -1.46 -5.82 1.57
N CYS A 16 -1.40 -4.52 1.32
CA CYS A 16 -1.80 -3.53 2.30
C CYS A 16 -3.29 -3.66 2.66
N LEU A 17 -4.17 -3.76 1.65
CA LEU A 17 -5.62 -3.86 1.87
C LEU A 17 -6.01 -5.12 2.66
N GLU A 18 -5.32 -6.24 2.47
CA GLU A 18 -5.49 -7.45 3.28
C GLU A 18 -5.09 -7.23 4.75
N GLY A 19 -3.98 -6.52 5.00
CA GLY A 19 -3.60 -6.11 6.36
C GLY A 19 -4.64 -5.22 7.04
N PHE A 20 -5.27 -4.31 6.29
CA PHE A 20 -6.35 -3.47 6.81
C PHE A 20 -7.64 -4.26 7.11
N GLN A 21 -7.88 -5.37 6.42
CA GLN A 21 -9.07 -6.20 6.59
C GLN A 21 -9.18 -6.89 7.95
N ALA A 22 -8.09 -7.09 8.70
CA ALA A 22 -8.13 -7.81 9.98
C ALA A 22 -9.26 -7.30 10.91
N GLY A 23 -10.27 -8.15 11.14
CA GLY A 23 -11.47 -7.85 11.95
C GLY A 23 -12.63 -7.13 11.25
N LEU A 24 -12.60 -6.98 9.92
CA LEU A 24 -13.60 -6.26 9.12
C LEU A 24 -14.09 -7.10 7.94
N SER A 25 -15.27 -6.80 7.40
CA SER A 25 -15.72 -7.44 6.16
C SER A 25 -14.96 -6.90 4.93
N TRP A 26 -14.72 -7.75 3.93
CA TRP A 26 -14.02 -7.35 2.70
C TRP A 26 -14.73 -6.20 1.96
N ILE A 27 -16.07 -6.18 1.96
CA ILE A 27 -16.86 -5.09 1.37
C ILE A 27 -16.55 -3.74 2.03
N THR A 28 -16.25 -3.70 3.33
CA THR A 28 -15.87 -2.47 4.04
C THR A 28 -14.56 -1.91 3.49
N ILE A 29 -13.58 -2.78 3.24
CA ILE A 29 -12.30 -2.40 2.65
C ILE A 29 -12.48 -1.92 1.22
N LEU A 30 -13.23 -2.65 0.39
CA LEU A 30 -13.47 -2.27 -1.00
C LEU A 30 -14.18 -0.91 -1.13
N ARG A 31 -15.14 -0.60 -0.25
CA ARG A 31 -15.81 0.72 -0.22
C ARG A 31 -14.86 1.87 0.10
N LYS A 32 -13.86 1.63 0.94
CA LYS A 32 -12.85 2.64 1.36
C LYS A 32 -11.65 2.71 0.42
N ARG A 33 -11.50 1.74 -0.48
CA ARG A 33 -10.36 1.60 -1.39
C ARG A 33 -10.01 2.86 -2.19
N PRO A 34 -10.95 3.65 -2.74
CA PRO A 34 -10.61 4.89 -3.43
C PRO A 34 -9.85 5.86 -2.53
N ARG A 35 -10.32 6.03 -1.28
CA ARG A 35 -9.65 6.88 -0.31
C ARG A 35 -8.28 6.33 0.10
N PHE A 36 -8.17 5.02 0.30
CA PHE A 36 -6.87 4.38 0.55
C PHE A 36 -5.87 4.70 -0.57
N ARG A 37 -6.29 4.65 -1.83
CA ARG A 37 -5.40 5.01 -2.95
C ARG A 37 -4.98 6.48 -2.91
N GLU A 38 -5.89 7.39 -2.60
CA GLU A 38 -5.52 8.82 -2.50
C GLU A 38 -4.49 9.05 -1.40
N VAL A 39 -4.72 8.51 -0.21
CA VAL A 39 -3.91 8.85 0.97
C VAL A 39 -2.63 8.03 1.10
N PHE A 40 -2.53 6.90 0.40
CA PHE A 40 -1.31 6.10 0.26
C PHE A 40 -0.66 6.31 -1.13
N HIS A 41 -0.89 7.45 -1.79
CA HIS A 41 -0.21 7.81 -3.05
C HIS A 41 -0.28 6.76 -4.15
N GLY A 42 -1.46 6.18 -4.36
CA GLY A 42 -1.69 5.10 -5.31
C GLY A 42 -1.03 3.77 -4.92
N PHE A 43 -0.59 3.64 -3.65
CA PHE A 43 0.29 2.58 -3.16
C PHE A 43 1.64 2.55 -3.89
N ASP A 44 2.19 3.72 -4.18
CA ASP A 44 3.59 3.84 -4.59
C ASP A 44 4.51 3.47 -3.41
N VAL A 45 5.43 2.54 -3.64
CA VAL A 45 6.27 1.98 -2.58
C VAL A 45 7.20 3.05 -1.99
N ASP A 46 7.80 3.89 -2.83
CA ASP A 46 8.74 4.90 -2.36
C ASP A 46 8.00 5.99 -1.56
N ALA A 47 6.85 6.46 -2.04
CA ALA A 47 6.03 7.43 -1.33
C ALA A 47 5.52 6.90 0.00
N VAL A 48 5.04 5.65 0.05
CA VAL A 48 4.54 5.04 1.30
C VAL A 48 5.69 4.73 2.26
N ALA A 49 6.87 4.37 1.77
CA ALA A 49 8.06 4.16 2.60
C ALA A 49 8.57 5.46 3.25
N ALA A 50 8.39 6.59 2.56
CA ALA A 50 8.79 7.92 3.01
C ALA A 50 7.82 8.56 4.03
N MET A 51 6.65 7.96 4.26
CA MET A 51 5.69 8.48 5.25
C MET A 51 6.32 8.62 6.64
N ASP A 52 6.07 9.76 7.27
CA ASP A 52 6.56 10.10 8.59
C ASP A 52 5.46 10.05 9.67
N ASP A 53 5.80 10.40 10.91
CA ASP A 53 4.83 10.46 12.00
C ASP A 53 3.73 11.50 11.75
N GLY A 54 4.02 12.60 11.05
CA GLY A 54 3.05 13.63 10.70
C GLY A 54 1.99 13.10 9.72
N ASP A 55 2.40 12.30 8.75
CA ASP A 55 1.48 11.58 7.87
C ASP A 55 0.59 10.61 8.65
N VAL A 56 1.16 9.86 9.60
CA VAL A 56 0.40 8.93 10.42
C VAL A 56 -0.67 9.67 11.23
N GLU A 57 -0.34 10.79 11.87
CA GLU A 57 -1.29 11.58 12.63
C GLU A 57 -2.37 12.20 11.72
N ARG A 58 -2.00 12.69 10.54
CA ARG A 58 -2.95 13.17 9.52
C ARG A 58 -3.95 12.07 9.13
N LEU A 59 -3.47 10.85 8.90
CA LEU A 59 -4.30 9.70 8.54
C LEU A 59 -5.18 9.22 9.70
N MET A 60 -4.74 9.37 10.95
CA MET A 60 -5.56 9.11 12.12
C MET A 60 -6.75 10.07 12.24
N GLY A 61 -6.70 11.24 11.59
CA GLY A 61 -7.84 12.16 11.43
C GLY A 61 -8.81 11.78 10.31
N ASP A 62 -8.45 10.88 9.39
CA ASP A 62 -9.20 10.62 8.17
C ASP A 62 -10.26 9.51 8.35
N ALA A 63 -11.53 9.92 8.44
CA ALA A 63 -12.66 8.99 8.56
C ALA A 63 -12.93 8.14 7.30
N GLY A 64 -12.34 8.51 6.16
CA GLY A 64 -12.43 7.80 4.91
C GLY A 64 -11.66 6.48 4.90
N ILE A 65 -10.65 6.31 5.76
CA ILE A 65 -9.92 5.04 5.94
C ILE A 65 -10.26 4.33 7.25
N ILE A 66 -9.50 3.29 7.60
CA ILE A 66 -9.53 2.63 8.90
C ILE A 66 -8.49 3.31 9.79
N ARG A 67 -8.95 4.10 10.76
CA ARG A 67 -8.12 4.88 11.70
C ARG A 67 -7.48 3.96 12.75
N ASN A 68 -6.46 3.22 12.33
CA ASN A 68 -5.70 2.34 13.20
C ASN A 68 -4.21 2.59 12.99
N ARG A 69 -3.57 3.18 13.99
CA ARG A 69 -2.15 3.59 13.94
C ARG A 69 -1.23 2.42 13.60
N ALA A 70 -1.43 1.26 14.24
CA ALA A 70 -0.61 0.08 14.00
C ALA A 70 -0.70 -0.42 12.55
N LYS A 71 -1.90 -0.42 11.95
CA LYS A 71 -2.10 -0.82 10.55
C LYS A 71 -1.48 0.17 9.56
N ILE A 72 -1.55 1.48 9.87
CA ILE A 72 -0.92 2.53 9.05
C ILE A 72 0.61 2.38 9.09
N LEU A 73 1.17 2.23 10.28
CA LEU A 73 2.61 2.00 10.45
C LEU A 73 3.07 0.71 9.80
N ALA A 74 2.25 -0.36 9.85
CA ALA A 74 2.55 -1.60 9.16
C ALA A 74 2.61 -1.41 7.63
N ALA A 75 1.73 -0.60 7.04
CA ALA A 75 1.79 -0.30 5.60
C ALA A 75 3.10 0.44 5.23
N ALA A 76 3.50 1.45 6.00
CA ALA A 76 4.78 2.15 5.81
C ALA A 76 5.99 1.24 6.01
N GLY A 77 5.97 0.38 7.04
CA GLY A 77 7.00 -0.62 7.30
C GLY A 77 7.12 -1.65 6.16
N ASN A 78 5.97 -2.13 5.66
CA ASN A 78 5.93 -3.03 4.51
C ASN A 78 6.51 -2.37 3.26
N ALA A 79 6.22 -1.09 3.01
CA ALA A 79 6.81 -0.36 1.89
C ALA A 79 8.34 -0.28 2.01
N ARG A 80 8.87 0.04 3.20
CA ARG A 80 10.32 0.06 3.45
C ARG A 80 10.96 -1.31 3.24
N ALA A 81 10.31 -2.39 3.67
CA ALA A 81 10.78 -3.75 3.44
C ALA A 81 10.78 -4.13 1.94
N VAL A 82 9.71 -3.79 1.21
CA VAL A 82 9.63 -4.01 -0.24
C VAL A 82 10.72 -3.24 -0.97
N ARG A 83 10.93 -1.96 -0.62
CA ARG A 83 12.00 -1.13 -1.18
C ARG A 83 13.38 -1.73 -0.94
N ALA A 84 13.67 -2.17 0.29
CA ALA A 84 14.93 -2.82 0.62
C ALA A 84 15.15 -4.13 -0.16
N LEU A 85 14.09 -4.92 -0.41
CA LEU A 85 14.18 -6.12 -1.24
C LEU A 85 14.46 -5.78 -2.70
N VAL A 86 13.84 -4.72 -3.24
CA VAL A 86 14.09 -4.24 -4.60
C VAL A 86 15.54 -3.74 -4.74
N ASP A 87 16.04 -2.99 -3.76
CA ASP A 87 17.43 -2.50 -3.74
C ASP A 87 18.44 -3.67 -3.64
N ALA A 88 18.17 -4.64 -2.76
CA ALA A 88 19.02 -5.82 -2.56
C ALA A 88 19.00 -6.80 -3.75
N HIS A 89 17.97 -6.75 -4.59
CA HIS A 89 17.84 -7.57 -5.79
C HIS A 89 17.85 -6.72 -7.07
N GLY A 90 18.38 -5.50 -6.97
CA GLY A 90 18.58 -4.58 -8.08
C GLY A 90 19.18 -5.32 -9.26
N THR A 91 18.38 -5.37 -10.32
CA THR A 91 18.59 -5.99 -11.64
C THR A 91 20.05 -6.20 -11.99
N ALA A 92 20.47 -7.46 -12.16
CA ALA A 92 21.77 -7.78 -12.78
C ALA A 92 21.94 -6.90 -14.03
N PRO A 93 23.08 -6.21 -14.21
CA PRO A 93 23.30 -5.47 -15.43
C PRO A 93 23.13 -6.45 -16.59
N SER A 94 22.19 -6.17 -17.49
CA SER A 94 22.23 -6.74 -18.82
C SER A 94 23.43 -6.11 -19.51
N THR A 95 24.61 -6.68 -19.25
CA THR A 95 25.83 -6.41 -19.99
C THR A 95 25.57 -6.82 -21.44
N GLY A 96 25.55 -5.82 -22.33
CA GLY A 96 25.64 -6.03 -23.77
C GLY A 96 27.02 -6.47 -24.21
#